data_AF-A0A962HPL4-F1
#
_entry.id   AF-A0A962HPL4-F1
#
_cell.length_a   1.000
_cell.length_b   1.000
_cell.length_c   1.000
_cell.angle_alpha   90.00
_cell.angle_beta   90.00
_cell.angle_gamma   90.00
#
_symmetry.space_group_name_H-M   'P 1'
#
loop_
_entity.id
_entity.type
_entity.pdbx_description
1 polymer ?
#
loop_
_entity_poly.entity_id
_entity_poly.type
_entity_poly.pdbx_seq_one_letter_code
_entity_poly.pdbx_strand_id
1 'polypeptide(L)'
;MWFETLPKDCPPEDADVTGNLSVPLYRIIEDHGRPVQCSDFWSQHKMAPGKTFNGVTECIACSVSLLDVEGCERVLKMPRFKRKRGEVMLARVHLGPDAGRIKKTSGHGHYSWWRSVSFKADISSEIVELQP
;
A
#
# COMPACT_ATOMS: atom_id res chain seq x y z
N MET A 1 17.66 -0.45 -3.74
CA MET A 1 17.32 0.97 -3.95
C MET A 1 15.83 1.16 -3.73
N TRP A 2 15.42 2.26 -3.12
CA TRP A 2 14.00 2.59 -2.89
C TRP A 2 13.35 3.18 -4.14
N PHE A 3 12.04 2.97 -4.30
CA PHE A 3 11.30 3.52 -5.44
C PHE A 3 11.17 5.05 -5.37
N GLU A 4 11.10 5.60 -4.16
CA GLU A 4 11.07 7.03 -3.89
C GLU A 4 12.25 7.41 -2.99
N THR A 5 12.66 8.68 -3.01
CA THR A 5 13.62 9.21 -2.04
C THR A 5 12.98 9.18 -0.66
N LEU A 6 13.56 8.42 0.27
CA LEU A 6 13.09 8.34 1.64
C LEU A 6 13.87 9.31 2.54
N PRO A 7 13.24 9.87 3.59
CA PRO A 7 13.95 10.67 4.58
C PRO A 7 14.98 9.82 5.35
N LYS A 8 15.86 10.50 6.09
CA LYS A 8 16.81 9.82 6.98
C LYS A 8 16.04 8.90 7.96
N ASP A 9 16.61 7.74 8.25
CA ASP A 9 16.05 6.74 9.18
C ASP A 9 14.69 6.17 8.72
N CYS A 10 14.45 6.18 7.39
CA CYS A 10 13.29 5.59 6.74
C CYS A 10 13.72 4.57 5.66
N PRO A 11 13.18 3.34 5.65
CA PRO A 11 12.15 2.80 6.55
C PRO A 11 12.63 2.70 8.01
N PRO A 12 11.73 2.63 9.00
CA PRO A 12 12.10 2.40 10.39
C PRO A 12 12.95 1.14 10.53
N GLU A 13 13.90 1.13 11.47
CA GLU A 13 14.81 0.00 11.69
C GLU A 13 14.06 -1.29 12.07
N ASP A 14 12.93 -1.13 12.77
CA ASP A 14 12.01 -2.22 13.17
C ASP A 14 11.00 -2.61 12.07
N ALA A 15 11.19 -2.16 10.82
CA ALA A 15 10.41 -2.61 9.68
C ALA A 15 10.95 -3.95 9.13
N ASP A 16 10.05 -4.91 8.98
CA ASP A 16 10.36 -6.24 8.49
C ASP A 16 10.74 -6.22 7.01
N VAL A 17 11.57 -7.18 6.61
CA VAL A 17 11.76 -7.52 5.19
C VAL A 17 10.44 -8.05 4.65
N THR A 18 10.06 -7.63 3.45
CA THR A 18 8.89 -8.19 2.76
C THR A 18 9.06 -9.71 2.52
N GLY A 19 7.97 -10.43 2.23
CA GLY A 19 8.03 -11.89 1.97
C GLY A 19 8.01 -12.80 3.20
N ASN A 20 8.26 -12.27 4.41
CA ASN A 20 8.09 -13.03 5.67
C ASN A 20 6.66 -12.99 6.23
N LEU A 21 5.73 -12.32 5.54
CA LEU A 21 4.35 -12.19 5.98
C LEU A 21 3.50 -13.37 5.50
N SER A 22 2.84 -14.04 6.44
CA SER A 22 1.91 -15.15 6.15
C SER A 22 0.49 -14.70 5.81
N VAL A 23 0.23 -13.38 5.82
CA VAL A 23 -1.10 -12.81 5.55
C VAL A 23 -1.18 -12.24 4.13
N PRO A 24 -2.30 -12.43 3.41
CA PRO A 24 -2.50 -11.77 2.13
C PRO A 24 -2.64 -10.26 2.33
N LEU A 25 -2.04 -9.48 1.42
CA LEU A 25 -2.09 -8.03 1.43
C LEU A 25 -2.77 -7.50 0.18
N TYR A 26 -3.46 -6.39 0.36
CA TYR A 26 -4.27 -5.75 -0.65
C TYR A 26 -4.04 -4.24 -0.66
N ARG A 27 -4.19 -3.65 -1.84
CA ARG A 27 -4.22 -2.21 -2.07
C ARG A 27 -5.58 -1.84 -2.63
N ILE A 28 -6.22 -0.81 -2.07
CA ILE A 28 -7.38 -0.18 -2.73
C ILE A 28 -6.83 0.73 -3.82
N ILE A 29 -7.25 0.47 -5.06
CA ILE A 29 -6.83 1.20 -6.26
C ILE A 29 -8.05 1.83 -6.93
N GLU A 30 -7.84 2.80 -7.80
CA GLU A 30 -8.92 3.34 -8.65
C GLU A 30 -9.21 2.39 -9.81
N ASP A 31 -10.45 2.37 -10.28
CA ASP A 31 -10.84 1.56 -11.43
C ASP A 31 -10.45 2.23 -12.76
N HIS A 32 -9.22 1.94 -13.20
CA HIS A 32 -8.71 2.35 -14.51
C HIS A 32 -8.52 1.15 -15.47
N GLY A 33 -9.14 0.00 -15.17
CA GLY A 33 -8.98 -1.24 -15.91
C GLY A 33 -7.73 -2.06 -15.55
N ARG A 34 -7.40 -3.04 -16.42
CA ARG A 34 -6.24 -3.95 -16.25
C ARG A 34 -5.12 -3.58 -17.22
N PRO A 35 -3.82 -3.77 -16.87
CA PRO A 35 -3.32 -4.30 -15.59
C PRO A 35 -3.25 -3.24 -14.48
N VAL A 36 -2.90 -3.66 -13.26
CA VAL A 36 -2.60 -2.73 -12.16
C VAL A 36 -1.42 -1.84 -12.57
N GLN A 37 -1.55 -0.55 -12.32
CA GLN A 37 -0.59 0.45 -12.77
C GLN A 37 0.44 0.77 -11.69
N CYS A 38 1.63 1.20 -12.11
CA CYS A 38 2.66 1.65 -11.18
C CYS A 38 2.18 2.81 -10.28
N SER A 39 1.31 3.67 -10.81
CA SER A 39 0.72 4.83 -10.12
C SER A 39 -0.21 4.46 -8.97
N ASP A 40 -0.82 3.27 -8.97
CA ASP A 40 -1.69 2.79 -7.89
C ASP A 40 -0.95 2.64 -6.55
N PHE A 41 0.38 2.55 -6.64
CA PHE A 41 1.31 2.36 -5.54
C PHE A 41 2.18 3.60 -5.29
N TRP A 42 1.78 4.78 -5.76
CA TRP A 42 2.44 6.02 -5.32
C TRP A 42 2.11 6.33 -3.86
N SER A 43 3.14 6.77 -3.13
CA SER A 43 2.97 7.26 -1.77
C SER A 43 2.16 8.56 -1.74
N GLN A 44 1.64 8.93 -0.56
CA GLN A 44 0.97 10.22 -0.40
C GLN A 44 1.93 11.39 -0.66
N HIS A 45 3.19 11.24 -0.23
CA HIS A 45 4.26 12.19 -0.51
C HIS A 45 4.43 12.41 -2.01
N LYS A 46 4.52 11.33 -2.81
CA LYS A 46 4.67 11.44 -4.27
C LYS A 46 3.45 12.03 -4.96
N MET A 47 2.25 11.70 -4.50
CA MET A 47 1.00 12.23 -5.07
C MET A 47 0.79 13.72 -4.76
N ALA A 48 1.34 14.22 -3.64
CA ALA A 48 1.23 15.63 -3.27
C ALA A 48 2.58 16.17 -2.74
N PRO A 49 3.56 16.42 -3.63
CA PRO A 49 4.88 16.93 -3.24
C PRO A 49 4.77 18.25 -2.48
N GLY A 50 5.51 18.37 -1.37
CA GLY A 50 5.53 19.58 -0.54
C GLY A 50 4.33 19.73 0.41
N LYS A 51 3.39 18.78 0.42
CA LYS A 51 2.29 18.76 1.39
C LYS A 51 2.71 18.06 2.68
N THR A 52 2.50 18.72 3.81
CA THR A 52 2.61 18.09 5.13
C THR A 52 1.29 17.42 5.50
N PHE A 53 1.35 16.16 5.93
CA PHE A 53 0.18 15.39 6.36
C PHE A 53 0.08 15.40 7.88
N ASN A 54 -0.98 16.03 8.41
CA ASN A 54 -1.21 16.09 9.85
C ASN A 54 -1.41 14.69 10.45
N GLY A 55 -0.73 14.40 11.56
CA GLY A 55 -0.90 13.14 12.29
C GLY A 55 -0.10 11.96 11.74
N VAL A 56 0.76 12.16 10.74
CA VAL A 56 1.71 11.14 10.27
C VAL A 56 3.10 11.75 10.08
N THR A 57 4.14 10.93 10.25
CA THR A 57 5.52 11.36 9.96
C THR A 57 5.77 11.31 8.46
N GLU A 58 6.80 12.04 8.01
CA GLU A 58 7.21 12.03 6.60
C GLU A 58 7.54 10.62 6.11
N CYS A 59 8.21 9.82 6.94
CA CYS A 59 8.51 8.43 6.59
C CYS A 59 7.23 7.61 6.30
N ILE A 60 6.16 7.82 7.08
CA ILE A 60 4.87 7.16 6.84
C ILE A 60 4.20 7.71 5.58
N ALA A 61 4.32 9.02 5.31
CA ALA A 61 3.78 9.64 4.09
C ALA A 61 4.45 9.09 2.82
N CYS A 62 5.72 8.67 2.89
CA CYS A 62 6.44 7.95 1.83
C CYS A 62 6.10 6.46 1.71
N SER A 63 5.33 5.90 2.65
CA SER A 63 4.90 4.50 2.59
C SER A 63 3.65 4.31 1.73
N VAL A 64 3.50 3.12 1.17
CA VAL A 64 2.28 2.68 0.50
C VAL A 64 1.41 1.93 1.51
N SER A 65 0.18 2.39 1.69
CA SER A 65 -0.82 1.69 2.51
C SER A 65 -1.24 0.38 1.86
N LEU A 66 -0.99 -0.72 2.57
CA LEU A 66 -1.54 -2.05 2.28
C LEU A 66 -2.46 -2.48 3.43
N LEU A 67 -3.39 -3.38 3.13
CA LEU A 67 -4.40 -3.88 4.05
C LEU A 67 -4.41 -5.40 4.03
N ASP A 68 -4.62 -6.05 5.17
CA ASP A 68 -5.08 -7.44 5.16
C ASP A 68 -6.61 -7.49 4.96
N VAL A 69 -7.19 -8.70 4.97
CA VAL A 69 -8.63 -8.90 4.77
C VAL A 69 -9.48 -8.09 5.75
N GLU A 70 -9.14 -8.13 7.05
CA GLU A 70 -9.84 -7.37 8.08
C GLU A 70 -9.75 -5.86 7.81
N GLY A 71 -8.55 -5.39 7.45
CA GLY A 71 -8.30 -4.02 7.04
C GLY A 71 -9.18 -3.60 5.86
N CYS A 72 -9.27 -4.43 4.82
CA CYS A 72 -10.10 -4.18 3.65
C CYS A 72 -11.58 -4.07 4.00
N GLU A 73 -12.13 -5.04 4.74
CA GLU A 73 -13.55 -5.02 5.13
C GLU A 73 -13.92 -3.75 5.88
N ARG A 74 -13.06 -3.32 6.82
CA ARG A 74 -13.29 -2.11 7.61
C ARG A 74 -13.20 -0.87 6.74
N VAL A 75 -12.17 -0.78 5.90
CA VAL A 75 -11.90 0.40 5.09
C VAL A 75 -13.00 0.59 4.03
N LEU A 76 -13.44 -0.48 3.36
CA LEU A 76 -14.51 -0.40 2.36
C LEU A 76 -15.87 0.02 2.96
N LYS A 77 -16.09 -0.21 4.26
CA LYS A 77 -17.29 0.27 4.97
C LYS A 77 -17.27 1.78 5.24
N MET A 78 -16.13 2.46 5.09
CA MET A 78 -16.02 3.90 5.34
C MET A 78 -16.78 4.73 4.28
N PRO A 79 -17.39 5.88 4.66
CA PRO A 79 -18.20 6.69 3.73
C PRO A 79 -17.48 7.08 2.43
N ARG A 80 -16.18 7.37 2.50
CA ARG A 80 -15.39 7.77 1.31
C ARG A 80 -15.33 6.67 0.24
N PHE A 81 -15.27 5.40 0.65
CA PHE A 81 -15.19 4.26 -0.27
C PHE A 81 -16.56 3.73 -0.66
N LYS A 82 -17.55 3.80 0.25
CA LYS A 82 -18.95 3.53 -0.09
C LYS A 82 -19.48 4.43 -1.19
N ARG A 83 -19.11 5.72 -1.18
CA ARG A 83 -19.52 6.69 -2.22
C ARG A 83 -18.84 6.44 -3.56
N LYS A 84 -17.64 5.84 -3.56
CA LYS A 84 -16.87 5.46 -4.74
C LYS A 84 -17.07 3.99 -5.12
N ARG A 85 -18.17 3.37 -4.69
CA ARG A 85 -18.43 1.95 -4.98
C ARG A 85 -18.64 1.79 -6.49
N GLY A 86 -17.79 1.01 -7.15
CA GLY A 86 -17.74 0.90 -8.61
C GLY A 86 -16.66 1.76 -9.28
N GLU A 87 -15.93 2.58 -8.53
CA GLU A 87 -14.78 3.37 -9.00
C GLU A 87 -13.47 2.93 -8.33
N VAL A 88 -13.53 1.94 -7.44
CA VAL A 88 -12.37 1.40 -6.73
C VAL A 88 -12.35 -0.12 -6.85
N MET A 89 -11.15 -0.66 -6.99
CA MET A 89 -10.88 -2.09 -7.01
C MET A 89 -9.92 -2.47 -5.88
N LEU A 90 -9.79 -3.77 -5.62
CA LEU A 90 -8.73 -4.30 -4.79
C LEU A 90 -7.67 -4.97 -5.66
N ALA A 91 -6.42 -4.56 -5.48
CA ALA A 91 -5.28 -5.28 -5.99
C ALA A 91 -4.69 -6.14 -4.87
N ARG A 92 -4.70 -7.45 -5.03
CA ARG A 92 -3.89 -8.35 -4.20
C ARG A 92 -2.43 -8.16 -4.57
N VAL A 93 -1.56 -8.00 -3.58
CA VAL A 93 -0.15 -7.68 -3.77
C VAL A 93 0.72 -8.86 -3.37
N HIS A 94 1.60 -9.28 -4.27
CA HIS A 94 2.57 -10.34 -4.02
C HIS A 94 3.93 -9.70 -3.72
N LEU A 95 4.35 -9.74 -2.46
CA LEU A 95 5.61 -9.13 -2.01
C LEU A 95 6.68 -10.21 -1.80
N GLY A 96 7.66 -10.26 -2.70
CA GLY A 96 8.89 -11.03 -2.49
C GLY A 96 9.83 -10.38 -1.47
N PRO A 97 10.92 -11.08 -1.06
CA PRO A 97 11.91 -10.56 -0.11
C PRO A 97 12.60 -9.25 -0.54
N ASP A 98 12.65 -8.98 -1.84
CA ASP A 98 13.28 -7.81 -2.42
C ASP A 98 12.29 -6.66 -2.70
N ALA A 99 10.99 -6.86 -2.45
CA ALA A 99 9.94 -5.87 -2.73
C ALA A 99 9.99 -4.66 -1.78
N GLY A 100 10.73 -4.74 -0.67
CA GLY A 100 11.06 -3.61 0.18
C GLY A 100 10.99 -3.93 1.68
N ARG A 101 10.48 -2.97 2.46
CA ARG A 101 10.29 -3.10 3.91
C ARG A 101 8.85 -2.83 4.28
N ILE A 102 8.33 -3.53 5.27
CA ILE A 102 6.93 -3.41 5.66
C ILE A 102 6.78 -3.39 7.17
N LYS A 103 5.81 -2.62 7.67
CA LYS A 103 5.48 -2.55 9.09
C LYS A 103 3.99 -2.51 9.27
N LYS A 104 3.46 -3.30 10.21
CA LYS A 104 2.06 -3.18 10.63
C LYS A 104 1.91 -1.92 11.47
N THR A 105 1.20 -0.92 10.94
CA THR A 105 1.11 0.42 11.56
C THR A 105 -0.24 0.71 12.21
N SER A 106 -1.24 -0.16 12.04
CA SER A 106 -2.45 -0.12 12.86
C SER A 106 -2.85 -1.51 13.34
N GLY A 107 -3.47 -1.58 14.51
CA GLY A 107 -4.07 -2.82 15.05
C GLY A 107 -5.19 -3.40 14.18
N HIS A 108 -5.71 -2.64 13.21
CA HIS A 108 -6.84 -3.01 12.37
C HIS A 108 -6.42 -3.32 10.93
N GLY A 109 -5.39 -4.14 10.79
CA GLY A 109 -4.99 -4.72 9.52
C GLY A 109 -4.34 -3.79 8.51
N HIS A 110 -3.73 -2.68 8.96
CA HIS A 110 -3.02 -1.73 8.07
C HIS A 110 -1.51 -1.92 8.14
N TYR A 111 -0.89 -1.91 6.98
CA TYR A 111 0.55 -2.01 6.80
C TYR A 111 1.07 -0.80 6.02
N SER A 112 2.18 -0.25 6.49
CA SER A 112 3.00 0.72 5.78
C SER A 112 4.12 -0.03 5.06
N TRP A 113 4.14 0.05 3.74
CA TRP A 113 5.13 -0.62 2.90
C TRP A 113 6.00 0.39 2.15
N TRP A 114 7.31 0.35 2.39
CA TRP A 114 8.31 1.12 1.66
C TRP A 114 8.85 0.28 0.53
N ARG A 115 8.34 0.58 -0.66
CA ARG A 115 8.56 -0.19 -1.87
C ARG A 115 9.96 0.02 -2.45
N SER A 116 10.59 -1.06 -2.87
CA SER A 116 11.83 -1.03 -3.65
C SER A 116 11.56 -0.84 -5.15
N VAL A 117 12.61 -0.52 -5.92
CA VAL A 117 12.54 -0.46 -7.40
C VAL A 117 12.29 -1.81 -8.06
N SER A 118 12.49 -2.92 -7.32
CA SER A 118 12.33 -4.28 -7.83
C SER A 118 10.86 -4.67 -8.00
N PHE A 119 9.95 -4.10 -7.20
CA PHE A 119 8.53 -4.37 -7.34
C PHE A 119 7.97 -3.83 -8.66
N LYS A 120 7.22 -4.66 -9.37
CA LYS A 120 6.55 -4.34 -10.64
C LYS A 120 5.05 -4.58 -10.50
N ALA A 121 4.26 -3.51 -10.55
CA ALA A 121 2.82 -3.54 -10.25
C ALA A 121 2.02 -4.48 -11.15
N ASP A 122 2.38 -4.55 -12.43
CA ASP A 122 1.71 -5.32 -13.48
C ASP A 122 1.89 -6.83 -13.36
N ILE A 123 2.99 -7.29 -12.77
CA ILE A 123 3.29 -8.73 -12.58
C ILE A 123 3.24 -9.18 -11.12
N SER A 124 3.37 -8.27 -10.17
CA SER A 124 3.35 -8.56 -8.73
C SER A 124 2.03 -8.19 -8.07
N SER A 125 0.97 -7.94 -8.86
CA SER A 125 -0.37 -7.68 -8.34
C SER A 125 -1.46 -8.13 -9.30
N GLU A 126 -2.61 -8.49 -8.72
CA GLU A 126 -3.79 -8.92 -9.47
C GLU A 126 -5.04 -8.23 -8.92
N ILE A 127 -5.92 -7.78 -9.81
CA ILE A 127 -7.23 -7.25 -9.42
C ILE A 127 -8.12 -8.40 -8.98
N VAL A 128 -8.68 -8.27 -7.78
CA VAL A 128 -9.54 -9.27 -7.15
C VAL A 128 -10.83 -8.62 -6.65
N GLU A 129 -11.88 -9.44 -6.60
CA GLU A 129 -13.07 -9.14 -5.81
C GLU A 129 -12.87 -9.73 -4.41
N LEU A 130 -13.27 -9.00 -3.35
CA LEU A 130 -13.41 -9.64 -2.06
C LEU A 130 -14.55 -10.65 -2.17
N GLN A 131 -14.22 -11.92 -2.03
CA GLN A 131 -15.24 -12.93 -1.78
C GLN A 131 -15.86 -12.63 -0.40
N PRO A 132 -17.20 -12.53 -0.31
CA PRO A 132 -17.89 -12.26 0.94
C PRO A 132 -17.75 -13.38 1.97
#